data_AF-A0A381W1T7-F1
#
_entry.id   AF-A0A381W1T7-F1
#
_cell.length_a   1.000
_cell.length_b   1.000
_cell.length_c   1.000
_cell.angle_alpha   90.00
_cell.angle_beta   90.00
_cell.angle_gamma   90.00
#
_symmetry.space_group_name_H-M   'P 1'
#
loop_
_entity.id
_entity.type
_entity.pdbx_description
1 polymer ?
#
loop_
_entity_poly.entity_id
_entity_poly.type
_entity_poly.pdbx_seq_one_letter_code
_entity_poly.pdbx_strand_id
1 'polypeptide(L)'
;MNVLKSSAIYSFFTFLSRIFGFLRDILIANFLGTGFLADIFFVAFRFPNTFRRIFSEGALNSAFVPIYSKLLLGTEKFESGKFAGNIISILALSTLLIVILVEIFMPYFLYLIAPGFIADEEKFSQL
;
A
#
# COMPACT_ATOMS: atom_id res chain seq x y z
N MET A 1 7.40 -1.60 -28.91
CA MET A 1 6.62 -0.41 -28.47
C MET A 1 7.59 0.76 -28.34
N ASN A 2 7.32 1.91 -28.95
CA ASN A 2 8.20 3.08 -28.82
C ASN A 2 8.28 3.51 -27.35
N VAL A 3 9.50 3.65 -26.82
CA VAL A 3 9.77 4.05 -25.42
C VAL A 3 9.04 5.35 -25.07
N LEU A 4 9.00 6.32 -26.00
CA LEU A 4 8.24 7.57 -25.85
C LEU A 4 6.76 7.35 -25.55
N LYS A 5 6.11 6.39 -26.24
CA LYS A 5 4.69 6.09 -26.03
C LYS A 5 4.47 5.46 -24.66
N SER A 6 5.32 4.50 -24.27
CA SER A 6 5.23 3.85 -22.95
C SER A 6 5.48 4.84 -21.80
N SER A 7 6.48 5.71 -21.93
CA SER A 7 6.79 6.74 -20.93
C SER A 7 5.66 7.77 -20.82
N ALA A 8 5.08 8.21 -21.95
CA ALA A 8 3.95 9.12 -21.93
C ALA A 8 2.72 8.52 -21.21
N ILE A 9 2.42 7.25 -21.46
CA ILE A 9 1.32 6.53 -20.79
C ILE A 9 1.59 6.43 -19.28
N TYR A 10 2.79 6.03 -18.87
CA TYR A 10 3.17 5.92 -17.46
C TYR A 10 3.05 7.27 -16.73
N SER A 11 3.57 8.34 -17.34
CA SER A 11 3.49 9.70 -16.79
C SER A 11 2.05 10.18 -16.69
N PHE A 12 1.21 9.88 -17.68
CA PHE A 12 -0.21 10.23 -17.64
C PHE A 12 -0.92 9.56 -16.46
N PHE A 13 -0.75 8.25 -16.27
CA PHE A 13 -1.34 7.55 -15.13
C PHE A 13 -0.77 8.00 -13.79
N THR A 14 0.52 8.35 -13.74
CA THR A 14 1.14 8.92 -12.53
C THR A 14 0.54 10.28 -12.19
N PHE A 15 0.36 11.16 -13.18
CA PHE A 15 -0.26 12.46 -13.00
C PHE A 15 -1.72 12.32 -12.54
N LEU A 16 -2.47 11.42 -13.17
CA LEU A 16 -3.85 11.14 -12.80
C LEU A 16 -3.96 10.62 -11.35
N SER A 17 -3.05 9.73 -10.94
CA SER A 17 -2.97 9.26 -9.55
C SER A 17 -2.71 10.40 -8.55
N ARG A 18 -1.87 11.38 -8.92
CA ARG A 18 -1.65 12.57 -8.08
C ARG A 18 -2.89 13.45 -7.95
N ILE A 19 -3.65 13.64 -9.03
CA ILE A 19 -4.93 14.37 -8.99
C ILE A 19 -5.91 13.68 -8.04
N PHE A 20 -6.07 12.35 -8.15
CA PHE A 20 -6.95 11.61 -7.25
C PHE A 20 -6.47 11.63 -5.80
N GLY A 21 -5.16 11.58 -5.57
CA GLY A 21 -4.57 11.76 -4.23
C GLY A 21 -4.90 13.13 -3.65
N PHE A 22 -4.77 14.19 -4.45
CA PHE A 22 -5.12 15.55 -4.03
C PHE A 22 -6.61 15.71 -3.76
N LEU A 23 -7.47 15.14 -4.61
CA LEU A 23 -8.92 15.13 -4.40
C LEU A 23 -9.29 14.41 -3.10
N ARG A 24 -8.67 13.25 -2.82
CA ARG A 24 -8.85 12.53 -1.56
C ARG A 24 -8.49 13.43 -0.37
N ASP A 25 -7.38 14.14 -0.44
CA ASP A 25 -6.93 15.01 0.66
C ASP A 25 -7.89 16.19 0.88
N ILE A 26 -8.46 16.76 -0.19
CA ILE A 26 -9.55 17.76 -0.11
C ILE A 26 -10.78 17.16 0.57
N LEU A 27 -11.21 15.97 0.19
CA LEU A 27 -12.39 15.32 0.77
C LEU A 27 -12.17 15.03 2.26
N ILE A 28 -10.99 14.50 2.63
CA ILE A 28 -10.63 14.28 4.04
C ILE A 28 -10.68 15.61 4.81
N ALA A 29 -10.09 16.68 4.29
CA ALA A 29 -10.13 17.98 4.95
C ALA A 29 -11.55 18.54 5.10
N ASN A 30 -12.43 18.33 4.13
CA ASN A 30 -13.83 18.78 4.20
C ASN A 30 -14.67 17.97 5.20
N PHE A 31 -14.50 16.64 5.26
CA PHE A 31 -15.33 15.77 6.09
C PHE A 31 -14.78 15.57 7.52
N LEU A 32 -13.46 15.46 7.67
CA LEU A 32 -12.79 15.18 8.96
C LEU A 32 -12.16 16.43 9.58
N GLY A 33 -11.89 17.47 8.80
CA GLY A 33 -11.23 18.69 9.27
C GLY A 33 -9.79 18.46 9.71
N THR A 34 -9.37 19.18 10.74
CA THR A 34 -8.03 19.07 11.36
C THR A 34 -8.12 18.62 12.82
N GLY A 35 -9.21 17.95 13.20
CA GLY A 35 -9.48 17.51 14.57
C GLY A 35 -8.95 16.10 14.87
N PHE A 36 -9.24 15.64 16.09
CA PHE A 36 -8.81 14.34 16.60
C PHE A 36 -9.17 13.15 15.68
N LEU A 37 -10.37 13.16 15.07
CA LEU A 37 -10.79 12.12 14.13
C LEU A 37 -9.91 12.07 12.87
N ALA A 38 -9.44 13.22 12.37
CA ALA A 38 -8.52 13.27 11.24
C ALA A 38 -7.17 12.65 11.62
N ASP A 39 -6.65 12.95 12.82
CA ASP A 39 -5.39 12.38 13.30
C ASP A 39 -5.47 10.85 13.43
N ILE A 40 -6.56 10.31 14.01
CA ILE A 40 -6.80 8.85 14.08
C ILE A 40 -6.83 8.26 12.67
N PHE A 41 -7.59 8.87 11.76
CA PHE A 41 -7.70 8.40 10.39
C PHE A 41 -6.34 8.31 9.70
N PHE A 42 -5.50 9.35 9.82
CA PHE A 42 -4.17 9.35 9.22
C PHE A 42 -3.21 8.35 9.87
N VAL A 43 -3.28 8.14 11.18
CA VAL A 43 -2.52 7.09 11.87
C VAL A 43 -2.94 5.71 11.36
N ALA A 44 -4.25 5.43 11.32
CA ALA A 44 -4.79 4.18 10.82
C ALA A 44 -4.37 3.92 9.36
N PHE A 45 -4.41 4.95 8.51
CA PHE A 45 -3.99 4.85 7.12
C PHE A 45 -2.48 4.69 6.93
N ARG A 46 -1.65 5.18 7.86
CA ARG A 46 -0.19 5.15 7.72
C ARG A 46 0.35 3.73 7.74
N PHE A 47 -0.19 2.88 8.61
CA PHE A 47 0.35 1.52 8.79
C PHE A 47 0.21 0.65 7.53
N PRO A 48 -1.00 0.46 6.95
CA PRO A 48 -1.15 -0.30 5.70
C PRO A 48 -0.37 0.30 4.53
N ASN A 49 -0.33 1.64 4.43
CA ASN A 49 0.40 2.31 3.36
C ASN A 49 1.92 2.09 3.46
N THR A 50 2.48 2.07 4.67
CA THR A 50 3.90 1.80 4.88
C THR A 50 4.24 0.39 4.43
N PHE A 51 3.40 -0.59 4.80
CA PHE A 51 3.55 -1.98 4.37
C PHE A 51 3.49 -2.11 2.84
N ARG A 52 2.48 -1.51 2.20
CA ARG A 52 2.31 -1.49 0.74
C ARG A 52 3.53 -0.92 0.02
N ARG A 53 4.12 0.16 0.54
CA ARG A 53 5.33 0.79 -0.04
C ARG A 53 6.54 -0.13 0.00
N ILE A 54 6.77 -0.82 1.12
CA ILE A 54 7.94 -1.70 1.30
C ILE A 54 7.82 -2.95 0.42
N PHE A 55 6.70 -3.65 0.53
CA PHE A 55 6.55 -4.97 -0.09
C PHE A 55 6.14 -4.88 -1.56
N SER A 56 5.19 -4.02 -1.92
CA SER A 56 4.58 -4.03 -3.26
C SER A 56 5.23 -3.04 -4.24
N GLU A 57 5.48 -1.80 -3.82
CA GLU A 57 6.00 -0.77 -4.73
C GLU A 57 7.50 -0.95 -5.05
N GLY A 58 8.30 -1.42 -4.08
CA GLY A 58 9.75 -1.57 -4.22
C GLY A 58 10.21 -3.02 -4.47
N ALA A 59 10.19 -3.83 -3.41
CA ALA A 59 10.81 -5.16 -3.41
C ALA A 59 10.17 -6.12 -4.42
N LEU A 60 8.84 -6.20 -4.43
CA LEU A 60 8.13 -7.07 -5.37
C LEU A 60 8.31 -6.62 -6.81
N ASN A 61 8.09 -5.32 -7.10
CA ASN A 61 8.14 -4.81 -8.47
C ASN A 61 9.52 -5.03 -9.12
N SER A 62 10.59 -4.74 -8.38
CA SER A 62 11.98 -4.91 -8.85
C SER A 62 12.38 -6.37 -9.10
N ALA A 63 11.86 -7.32 -8.32
CA ALA A 63 12.14 -8.75 -8.51
C ALA A 63 11.18 -9.43 -9.50
N PHE A 64 9.89 -9.11 -9.44
CA PHE A 64 8.84 -9.76 -10.22
C PHE A 64 8.89 -9.38 -11.70
N VAL A 65 8.96 -8.08 -12.02
CA VAL A 65 8.80 -7.60 -13.41
C VAL A 65 9.88 -8.15 -14.35
N PRO A 66 11.19 -8.18 -13.99
CA PRO A 66 12.22 -8.73 -14.88
C PRO A 66 12.01 -10.22 -15.15
N ILE A 67 11.68 -11.00 -14.11
CA ILE A 67 11.49 -12.46 -14.21
C ILE A 67 10.23 -12.76 -15.03
N TYR A 68 9.12 -12.10 -14.71
CA TYR A 68 7.86 -12.27 -15.43
C TYR A 68 7.99 -11.85 -16.91
N SER A 69 8.67 -10.74 -17.19
CA SER A 69 8.91 -10.30 -18.57
C SER A 69 9.75 -11.31 -19.36
N LYS A 70 10.75 -11.93 -18.73
CA LYS A 70 11.55 -13.00 -19.37
C LYS A 70 10.71 -14.24 -19.68
N LEU A 71 9.84 -14.66 -18.75
CA LEU A 71 8.92 -15.79 -18.96
C LEU A 71 7.89 -15.49 -20.05
N LEU A 72 7.38 -14.24 -20.10
CA LEU A 72 6.37 -13.82 -21.06
C LEU A 72 6.92 -13.79 -22.51
N LEU A 73 8.18 -13.41 -22.67
CA LEU A 73 8.86 -13.35 -23.98
C LEU A 73 9.42 -14.70 -24.44
N GLY A 74 9.51 -15.69 -23.54
CA GLY A 74 9.92 -17.05 -23.86
C GLY A 74 8.85 -17.85 -24.61
N THR A 75 9.19 -19.08 -24.99
CA THR A 75 8.28 -20.02 -25.66
C THR A 75 7.24 -20.64 -24.72
N GLU A 76 7.46 -20.57 -23.40
CA GLU A 76 6.64 -21.23 -22.38
C GLU A 76 5.65 -20.26 -21.71
N LYS A 77 4.71 -19.71 -22.50
CA LYS A 77 3.70 -18.75 -21.98
C LYS A 77 2.89 -19.28 -20.79
N PHE A 78 2.63 -20.59 -20.74
CA PHE A 78 1.92 -21.23 -19.62
C PHE A 78 2.65 -21.05 -18.27
N GLU A 79 3.98 -21.09 -18.28
CA GLU A 79 4.80 -20.93 -17.07
C GLU A 79 4.76 -19.50 -16.53
N SER A 80 4.56 -18.49 -17.40
CA SER A 80 4.41 -17.10 -16.93
C SER A 80 3.14 -16.89 -16.10
N GLY A 81 2.01 -17.46 -16.54
CA GLY A 81 0.74 -17.39 -15.81
C GLY A 81 0.81 -18.12 -14.46
N LYS A 82 1.42 -19.31 -14.44
CA LYS A 82 1.62 -20.09 -13.20
C LYS A 82 2.53 -19.36 -12.21
N PHE A 83 3.62 -18.75 -12.70
CA PHE A 83 4.50 -17.92 -11.88
C PHE A 83 3.76 -16.73 -11.26
N ALA A 84 3.01 -15.97 -12.06
CA ALA A 84 2.21 -14.85 -11.56
C ALA A 84 1.18 -15.30 -10.52
N GLY A 85 0.46 -16.40 -10.80
CA GLY A 85 -0.50 -16.99 -9.87
C GLY A 85 0.14 -17.36 -8.53
N ASN A 86 1.28 -18.06 -8.55
CA ASN A 86 2.01 -18.44 -7.34
C ASN A 86 2.45 -17.22 -6.52
N ILE A 87 3.00 -16.19 -7.17
CA ILE A 87 3.43 -14.97 -6.49
C ILE A 87 2.23 -14.25 -5.86
N ILE A 88 1.12 -14.11 -6.60
CA ILE A 88 -0.11 -13.50 -6.08
C ILE A 88 -0.65 -14.29 -4.89
N SER A 89 -0.68 -15.63 -4.96
CA SER A 89 -1.13 -16.47 -3.85
C SER A 89 -0.25 -16.32 -2.60
N ILE A 90 1.07 -16.29 -2.76
CA ILE A 90 2.01 -16.08 -1.65
C ILE A 90 1.81 -14.68 -1.04
N LEU A 91 1.67 -13.65 -1.87
CA LEU A 91 1.42 -12.28 -1.39
C LEU A 91 0.09 -12.15 -0.68
N ALA A 92 -0.97 -12.75 -1.23
CA ALA A 92 -2.30 -12.72 -0.63
C ALA A 92 -2.28 -13.44 0.73
N LEU A 93 -1.70 -14.64 0.80
CA LEU A 93 -1.62 -15.41 2.04
C LEU A 93 -0.75 -14.70 3.09
N SER A 94 0.44 -14.22 2.71
CA SER A 94 1.32 -13.50 3.64
C SER A 94 0.69 -12.20 4.14
N THR A 95 0.05 -11.43 3.25
CA THR A 95 -0.66 -10.19 3.63
C THR A 95 -1.82 -10.50 4.56
N LEU A 96 -2.61 -11.54 4.29
CA LEU A 96 -3.70 -11.97 5.15
C LEU A 96 -3.21 -12.34 6.56
N LEU A 97 -2.14 -13.13 6.66
CA LEU A 97 -1.54 -13.50 7.94
C LEU A 97 -1.04 -12.28 8.71
N ILE A 98 -0.41 -11.32 8.02
CA ILE A 98 0.09 -10.10 8.63
C ILE A 98 -1.07 -9.22 9.13
N VAL A 99 -2.14 -9.09 8.34
CA VAL A 99 -3.35 -8.35 8.77
C VAL A 99 -3.95 -8.98 10.02
N ILE A 100 -4.13 -10.31 10.04
CA ILE A 100 -4.67 -11.02 11.22
C ILE A 100 -3.78 -10.82 12.45
N LEU A 101 -2.45 -10.95 12.30
CA LEU A 101 -1.52 -10.72 13.40
C LEU A 101 -1.60 -9.28 13.92
N VAL A 102 -1.64 -8.31 13.01
CA VAL A 102 -1.72 -6.89 13.36
C VAL A 102 -3.03 -6.58 14.08
N GLU A 103 -4.16 -7.13 13.64
CA GLU A 103 -5.46 -6.97 14.30
C GLU A 103 -5.45 -7.56 15.72
N ILE A 104 -4.91 -8.75 15.91
CA ILE A 104 -4.80 -9.40 17.23
C ILE A 104 -3.91 -8.59 18.18
N PHE A 105 -2.78 -8.09 17.69
CA PHE A 105 -1.79 -7.37 18.49
C PHE A 105 -1.92 -5.84 18.39
N MET A 106 -3.07 -5.33 17.93
CA MET A 106 -3.26 -3.90 17.68
C MET A 106 -2.96 -3.00 18.88
N PRO A 107 -3.34 -3.34 20.13
CA PRO A 107 -2.98 -2.54 21.29
C PRO A 107 -1.47 -2.33 21.41
N TYR A 108 -0.65 -3.34 21.11
CA TYR A 108 0.81 -3.25 21.15
C TYR A 108 1.36 -2.47 19.95
N PHE A 109 0.77 -2.64 18.77
CA PHE A 109 1.17 -1.90 17.57
C PHE A 109 0.94 -0.40 17.69
N LEU A 110 -0.09 0.05 18.41
CA LEU A 110 -0.32 1.47 18.68
C LEU A 110 0.88 2.15 19.35
N TYR A 111 1.59 1.46 20.27
CA TYR A 111 2.79 2.00 20.90
C TYR A 111 3.93 2.25 19.90
N LEU A 112 4.00 1.45 18.83
CA LEU A 112 5.03 1.60 17.80
C LEU A 112 4.69 2.70 16.80
N ILE A 113 3.42 2.77 16.38
CA ILE A 113 3.01 3.59 15.23
C ILE A 113 2.51 4.98 15.66
N ALA A 114 1.96 5.07 16.87
CA ALA A 114 1.37 6.29 17.43
C ALA A 114 1.65 6.45 18.94
N PRO A 115 2.93 6.43 19.38
CA PRO A 115 3.27 6.60 20.80
C PRO A 115 2.72 7.92 21.39
N GLY A 116 2.61 8.97 20.57
CA GLY A 116 2.03 10.26 20.98
C GLY A 116 0.54 10.25 21.29
N PHE A 117 -0.22 9.23 20.87
CA PHE A 117 -1.62 9.06 21.25
C PHE A 117 -1.79 8.42 22.63
N ILE A 118 -0.76 7.74 23.13
CA ILE A 118 -0.77 7.01 24.39
C ILE A 118 -0.32 7.92 25.54
N ALA A 119 0.56 8.89 25.25
CA ALA A 119 1.03 9.88 26.20
C ALA A 119 0.00 10.98 26.53
N ASP A 120 -1.13 11.02 25.82
CA ASP A 120 -2.17 12.02 25.93
C ASP A 120 -3.48 11.34 26.40
N GLU A 121 -3.76 11.38 27.72
CA GLU A 121 -4.86 10.63 28.37
C GLU A 121 -6.25 10.98 27.80
N GLU A 122 -6.45 12.21 27.31
CA GLU A 122 -7.69 12.62 26.62
C GLU A 122 -7.85 11.95 25.25
N LYS A 123 -6.74 11.67 24.55
CA LYS A 123 -6.74 11.01 23.24
C LYS A 123 -6.85 9.50 23.35
N PHE A 124 -6.27 8.89 24.38
CA PHE A 124 -6.34 7.45 24.57
C PHE A 124 -7.72 6.98 25.07
N SER A 125 -8.43 7.80 25.85
CA SER A 125 -9.77 7.48 26.38
C SER A 125 -10.91 7.56 25.34
N GLN A 126 -10.66 8.17 24.18
CA GLN A 126 -11.61 8.28 23.06
C GLN A 126 -11.37 7.26 21.93
N LEU A 127 -10.34 6.41 22.06
CA LEU A 127 -10.04 5.26 21.20
C LEU A 127 -10.67 3.98 21.76
#